data_AF-F0GE21-F1
#
_entry.id   AF-F0GE21-F1
#
_cell.length_a   1.000
_cell.length_b   1.000
_cell.length_c   1.000
_cell.angle_alpha   90.00
_cell.angle_beta   90.00
_cell.angle_gamma   90.00
#
_symmetry.space_group_name_H-M   'P 1'
#
loop_
_entity.id
_entity.type
_entity.pdbx_description
1 polymer ?
#
loop_
_entity_poly.entity_id
_entity_poly.type
_entity_poly.pdbx_seq_one_letter_code
_entity_poly.pdbx_strand_id
1 'polypeptide(L)'
;ATPAPIAVALGFAFSAIAGMLPATILACAPGSAPSPSLAPLSIGWVVQGNYLGQVIGPLAIGAIVGAFGWPGGIGLMIAAAALGTAIGLALLREPTGRR
;
A
#
# COMPACT_ATOMS: atom_id res chain seq x y z
N ALA A 1 -15.75 -13.32 20.00
CA ALA A 1 -15.97 -12.77 18.66
C ALA A 1 -16.25 -11.27 18.79
N THR A 2 -15.72 -10.44 17.88
CA THR A 2 -15.97 -8.99 17.90
C THR A 2 -17.47 -8.71 17.67
N PRO A 3 -18.13 -7.88 18.50
CA PRO A 3 -19.53 -7.52 18.28
C PRO A 3 -19.76 -6.90 16.90
N ALA A 4 -20.88 -7.21 16.25
CA ALA A 4 -21.16 -6.79 14.87
C ALA A 4 -21.06 -5.27 14.64
N PRO A 5 -21.59 -4.38 15.50
CA PRO A 5 -21.44 -2.94 15.30
C PRO A 5 -19.98 -2.48 15.33
N ILE A 6 -19.17 -3.10 16.19
CA ILE A 6 -17.74 -2.80 16.31
C ILE A 6 -17.00 -3.27 15.06
N ALA A 7 -17.30 -4.48 14.56
CA ALA A 7 -16.71 -4.98 13.33
C ALA A 7 -17.03 -4.08 12.12
N VAL A 8 -18.27 -3.58 12.02
CA VAL A 8 -18.68 -2.64 10.97
C VAL A 8 -17.92 -1.32 11.08
N ALA A 9 -17.84 -0.72 12.28
CA ALA A 9 -17.11 0.52 12.50
C ALA A 9 -15.62 0.37 12.14
N LEU A 10 -14.98 -0.74 12.53
CA LEU A 10 -13.61 -1.04 12.16
C LEU A 10 -13.45 -1.23 10.65
N GLY A 11 -14.42 -1.86 9.98
CA GLY A 11 -14.44 -2.00 8.53
C GLY A 11 -14.49 -0.65 7.79
N PHE A 12 -15.29 0.29 8.28
CA PHE A 12 -15.32 1.66 7.76
C PHE A 12 -13.99 2.39 8.00
N ALA A 13 -13.44 2.31 9.21
CA ALA A 13 -12.14 2.92 9.52
C ALA A 13 -11.03 2.36 8.63
N PHE A 14 -10.97 1.04 8.48
CA PHE A 14 -10.03 0.37 7.59
C PHE A 14 -10.21 0.83 6.14
N SER A 15 -11.43 0.87 5.63
CA SER A 15 -11.72 1.27 4.24
C SER A 15 -11.36 2.72 3.98
N ALA A 16 -11.62 3.62 4.93
CA ALA A 16 -11.25 5.02 4.82
C ALA A 16 -9.72 5.18 4.73
N ILE A 17 -8.96 4.51 5.60
CA ILE A 17 -7.50 4.57 5.60
C ILE A 17 -6.92 3.93 4.33
N ALA A 18 -7.40 2.73 3.99
CA ALA A 18 -6.95 2.01 2.81
C ALA A 18 -7.26 2.76 1.51
N GLY A 19 -8.39 3.46 1.43
CA GLY A 19 -8.77 4.28 0.28
C GLY A 19 -7.97 5.57 0.14
N MET A 20 -7.56 6.20 1.25
CA MET A 20 -6.70 7.39 1.22
C MET A 20 -5.32 7.09 0.63
N LEU A 21 -4.76 5.92 0.91
CA LEU A 21 -3.38 5.58 0.56
C LEU A 21 -3.08 5.66 -0.96
N PRO A 22 -3.83 5.00 -1.88
CA PRO A 22 -3.60 5.14 -3.32
C PRO A 22 -3.96 6.54 -3.83
N ALA A 23 -4.97 7.19 -3.25
CA ALA A 23 -5.34 8.55 -3.66
C ALA A 23 -4.20 9.55 -3.38
N THR A 24 -3.60 9.48 -2.20
CA THR A 24 -2.43 10.31 -1.83
C THR A 24 -1.23 9.99 -2.71
N ILE A 25 -0.91 8.71 -2.94
CA ILE A 25 0.23 8.33 -3.79
C ILE A 25 0.06 8.86 -5.22
N LEU A 26 -1.13 8.70 -5.81
CA LEU A 26 -1.41 9.20 -7.16
C LEU A 26 -1.34 10.72 -7.24
N ALA A 27 -1.86 11.44 -6.24
CA ALA A 27 -1.79 12.89 -6.18
C ALA A 27 -0.34 13.41 -6.08
N CYS A 28 0.54 12.68 -5.38
CA CYS A 28 1.95 13.06 -5.19
C CYS A 28 2.87 12.58 -6.33
N ALA A 29 2.49 11.57 -7.11
CA ALA A 29 3.35 10.94 -8.12
C ALA A 29 3.95 11.90 -9.16
N PRO A 30 3.22 12.90 -9.70
CA PRO A 30 3.79 13.88 -10.63
C PRO A 30 4.97 14.67 -10.05
N GLY A 31 4.93 14.98 -8.74
CA GLY A 31 5.99 15.72 -8.05
C GLY A 31 7.32 14.96 -7.95
N SER A 32 7.32 13.66 -8.23
CA SER A 32 8.53 12.82 -8.24
C SER A 32 9.19 12.73 -9.63
N ALA A 33 8.56 13.28 -10.67
CA ALA A 33 9.10 13.28 -12.03
C ALA A 33 10.27 14.27 -12.18
N PRO A 34 11.36 13.91 -12.90
CA PRO A 34 12.51 14.80 -13.09
C PRO A 34 12.24 15.96 -14.05
N SER A 35 11.18 15.86 -14.86
CA SER A 35 10.67 16.95 -15.70
C SER A 35 9.15 16.85 -15.85
N PRO A 36 8.44 17.96 -16.13
CA PRO A 36 6.99 17.94 -16.32
C PRO A 36 6.52 17.01 -17.44
N SER A 37 7.32 16.84 -18.49
CA SER A 37 7.02 15.93 -19.61
C SER A 37 6.98 14.45 -19.23
N LEU A 38 7.60 14.06 -18.10
CA LEU A 38 7.66 12.69 -17.62
C LEU A 38 6.64 12.40 -16.50
N ALA A 39 5.84 13.39 -16.09
CA ALA A 39 4.82 13.22 -15.05
C ALA A 39 3.81 12.07 -15.33
N PRO A 40 3.33 11.86 -16.58
CA PRO A 40 2.46 10.71 -16.89
C PRO A 40 3.14 9.35 -16.66
N LEU A 41 4.47 9.27 -16.86
CA LEU A 41 5.21 8.03 -16.63
C LEU A 41 5.28 7.69 -15.13
N SER A 42 5.47 8.68 -14.27
CA SER A 42 5.43 8.48 -12.80
C SER A 42 4.06 7.94 -12.35
N ILE A 43 2.97 8.45 -12.89
CA ILE A 43 1.61 7.94 -12.62
C ILE A 43 1.48 6.49 -13.14
N GLY A 44 1.96 6.23 -14.37
CA GLY A 44 1.93 4.91 -14.98
C GLY A 44 2.61 3.84 -14.12
N TRP A 45 3.76 4.17 -13.51
CA TRP A 45 4.46 3.28 -12.58
C TRP A 45 3.66 2.98 -11.31
N VAL A 46 3.01 3.99 -10.73
CA VAL A 46 2.12 3.80 -9.56
C VAL A 46 0.99 2.82 -9.89
N VAL A 47 0.37 2.98 -11.07
CA VAL A 47 -0.72 2.10 -11.53
C VAL A 47 -0.22 0.67 -11.79
N GLN A 48 0.95 0.50 -12.39
CA GLN A 48 1.55 -0.83 -12.57
C GLN A 48 1.81 -1.53 -11.23
N GLY A 49 2.32 -0.81 -10.24
CA GLY A 49 2.47 -1.31 -8.88
C GLY A 49 1.13 -1.72 -8.26
N ASN A 50 0.07 -0.95 -8.49
CA ASN A 50 -1.28 -1.28 -8.04
C ASN A 50 -1.77 -2.61 -8.62
N TYR A 51 -1.65 -2.80 -9.94
CA TYR A 51 -2.03 -4.06 -10.58
C TYR A 51 -1.21 -5.25 -10.09
N LEU A 52 0.10 -5.07 -9.89
CA LEU A 52 0.94 -6.11 -9.30
C LEU A 52 0.43 -6.52 -7.91
N GLY A 53 0.10 -5.54 -7.06
CA GLY A 53 -0.48 -5.80 -5.74
C GLY A 53 -1.84 -6.51 -5.80
N GLN A 54 -2.69 -6.17 -6.77
CA GLN A 54 -3.99 -6.83 -6.96
C GLN A 54 -3.87 -8.29 -7.41
N VAL A 55 -2.81 -8.63 -8.16
CA VAL A 55 -2.55 -10.02 -8.57
C VAL A 55 -1.89 -10.81 -7.43
N ILE A 56 -0.83 -10.26 -6.84
CA ILE A 56 -0.04 -10.97 -5.82
C ILE A 56 -0.78 -11.05 -4.48
N GLY A 57 -1.56 -10.04 -4.10
CA GLY A 57 -2.23 -9.94 -2.81
C GLY A 57 -3.15 -11.13 -2.50
N PRO A 58 -4.14 -11.45 -3.37
CA PRO A 58 -5.03 -12.61 -3.19
C PRO A 58 -4.28 -13.95 -3.14
N LEU A 59 -3.21 -14.10 -3.93
CA LEU A 59 -2.38 -15.30 -3.92
C LEU A 59 -1.62 -15.45 -2.59
N ALA A 60 -1.00 -14.37 -2.12
CA ALA A 60 -0.24 -14.36 -0.88
C ALA A 60 -1.14 -14.60 0.33
N ILE A 61 -2.30 -13.93 0.42
CA ILE A 61 -3.23 -14.13 1.53
C ILE A 61 -3.82 -15.55 1.51
N GLY A 62 -4.15 -16.08 0.33
CA GLY A 62 -4.65 -17.45 0.19
C GLY A 62 -3.62 -18.48 0.64
N ALA A 63 -2.37 -18.35 0.21
CA ALA A 63 -1.28 -19.25 0.60
C ALA A 63 -1.00 -19.19 2.10
N ILE A 64 -0.89 -17.98 2.68
CA ILE A 64 -0.59 -17.82 4.10
C ILE A 64 -1.75 -18.28 4.99
N VAL A 65 -3.00 -17.95 4.64
CA VAL A 65 -4.16 -18.43 5.39
C VAL A 65 -4.30 -19.94 5.25
N GLY A 66 -3.98 -20.51 4.09
CA GLY A 66 -3.97 -21.96 3.88
C GLY A 66 -2.94 -22.70 4.74
N ALA A 67 -1.76 -22.10 4.99
CA ALA A 67 -0.69 -22.72 5.77
C ALA A 67 -0.75 -22.40 7.28
N PHE A 68 -1.15 -21.18 7.64
CA PHE A 68 -1.04 -20.64 9.01
C PHE A 68 -2.37 -20.13 9.59
N GLY A 69 -3.47 -20.28 8.86
CA GLY A 69 -4.78 -19.76 9.24
C GLY A 69 -4.86 -18.23 9.21
N TRP A 70 -5.99 -17.70 9.67
CA TRP A 70 -6.24 -16.24 9.74
C TRP A 70 -5.22 -15.42 10.54
N PRO A 71 -4.61 -15.93 11.64
CA PRO A 71 -3.53 -15.22 12.32
C PRO A 71 -2.32 -14.95 11.42
N GLY A 72 -1.99 -15.88 10.51
CA GLY A 72 -0.95 -15.67 9.50
C GLY A 72 -1.28 -14.52 8.55
N GLY A 73 -2.55 -14.38 8.15
CA GLY A 73 -3.01 -13.29 7.30
C GLY A 73 -2.85 -11.91 7.96
N ILE A 74 -3.07 -11.83 9.29
CA ILE A 74 -2.78 -10.62 10.08
C ILE A 74 -1.27 -10.31 10.02
N GLY A 75 -0.43 -11.33 10.22
CA GLY A 75 1.03 -11.19 10.12
C GLY A 75 1.49 -10.66 8.76
N LEU A 76 0.91 -11.17 7.67
CA LEU A 76 1.19 -10.70 6.30
C LEU A 76 0.87 -9.22 6.12
N MET A 77 -0.32 -8.78 6.58
CA MET A 77 -0.74 -7.38 6.47
C MET A 77 0.18 -6.44 7.26
N ILE A 78 0.56 -6.81 8.48
CA ILE A 78 1.49 -6.03 9.31
C ILE A 78 2.86 -5.95 8.63
N ALA A 79 3.39 -7.07 8.13
CA ALA A 79 4.68 -7.10 7.44
C ALA A 79 4.69 -6.23 6.17
N ALA A 80 3.63 -6.31 5.36
CA ALA A 80 3.48 -5.49 4.16
C ALA A 80 3.40 -3.99 4.49
N ALA A 81 2.61 -3.62 5.51
CA ALA A 81 2.52 -2.25 5.98
C ALA A 81 3.87 -1.73 6.50
N ALA A 82 4.56 -2.51 7.34
CA ALA A 82 5.86 -2.15 7.88
C ALA A 82 6.93 -1.98 6.78
N LEU A 83 6.96 -2.88 5.80
CA LEU A 83 7.87 -2.79 4.66
C LEU A 83 7.60 -1.54 3.82
N GLY A 84 6.34 -1.27 3.49
CA GLY A 84 5.95 -0.08 2.73
C GLY A 84 6.33 1.22 3.46
N THR A 85 6.07 1.30 4.76
CA THR A 85 6.48 2.43 5.60
C THR A 85 8.01 2.57 5.64
N ALA A 86 8.74 1.47 5.82
CA ALA A 86 10.21 1.49 5.87
C ALA A 86 10.81 1.99 4.55
N ILE A 87 10.31 1.52 3.41
CA ILE A 87 10.73 1.99 2.08
C ILE A 87 10.43 3.49 1.92
N GLY A 88 9.21 3.92 2.25
CA GLY A 88 8.83 5.34 2.17
C GLY A 88 9.73 6.24 3.02
N LEU A 89 10.01 5.85 4.26
CA LEU A 89 10.91 6.59 5.15
C LEU A 89 12.36 6.58 4.67
N ALA A 90 12.84 5.48 4.08
CA ALA A 90 14.18 5.40 3.52
C ALA A 90 14.34 6.37 2.32
N LEU A 91 13.34 6.43 1.44
CA LEU A 91 13.33 7.34 0.30
C LEU A 91 13.22 8.82 0.72
N LEU A 92 12.51 9.13 1.80
CA LEU A 92 12.48 10.48 2.37
C LEU A 92 13.84 10.92 2.95
N ARG A 93 14.70 9.96 3.34
CA ARG A 93 16.03 10.24 3.90
C ARG A 93 17.09 10.45 2.83
N GLU A 94 16.81 10.14 1.56
CA GLU A 94 17.74 10.47 0.49
C GLU A 94 17.88 11.99 0.41
N PRO A 95 19.08 12.56 0.65
CA PRO A 95 19.27 14.00 0.64
C PRO A 95 18.84 14.55 -0.71
N THR A 96 17.88 15.47 -0.68
CA THR A 96 17.29 16.13 -1.85
C THR A 96 18.33 16.83 -2.75
N GLY A 97 19.59 16.93 -2.32
CA GLY A 97 20.71 17.56 -3.03
C GLY A 97 21.48 16.70 -4.05
N ARG A 98 20.99 15.53 -4.49
CA ARG A 98 21.56 14.75 -5.62
C ARG A 98 20.62 14.63 -6.83
N ARG A 99 19.58 15.45 -6.91
CA ARG A 99 18.73 15.58 -8.10
C ARG A 99 18.88 16.97 -8.71
#